data_AF-A0A8T5YPR1-F1
#
_entry.id   AF-A0A8T5YPR1-F1
#
_cell.length_a   1.000
_cell.length_b   1.000
_cell.length_c   1.000
_cell.angle_alpha   90.00
_cell.angle_beta   90.00
_cell.angle_gamma   90.00
#
_symmetry.space_group_name_H-M   'P 1'
#
loop_
_entity.id
_entity.type
_entity.pdbx_description
1 polymer ?
#
loop_
_entity_poly.entity_id
_entity_poly.type
_entity_poly.pdbx_seq_one_letter_code
_entity_poly.pdbx_strand_id
1 'polypeptide(L)'
;TKDYYTLLSSDTGISIADNSYIVQYNVVMTEGAESYVYTSLNDDDNKLISMLRWNNQKGMGYGTFNIEKDATLNIGVSLSDNLSPLLYDGWDGKSLTKSGNGTLILSATNNYTGNTEVKSGVLILAAPDALGRTEYLYLSRGAELDMNGYPQTISKLLTAAGSVLNIHGGSLILNNGGESAGTIAGDGSLNINGGMLDITGNNRNFSGVFTVNKGAHLAVSTADNLGTAFVDNYGTLTLNSTSAWQLTNNISGYGNVRKTGAGALNISDNAKWTGMTD
;
A
#
# COMPACT_ATOMS: atom_id res chain seq x y z
N THR A 1 -19.26 12.37 6.32
CA THR A 1 -19.73 10.97 6.23
C THR A 1 -19.89 10.45 7.64
N LYS A 2 -20.84 9.54 7.91
CA LYS A 2 -21.16 9.14 9.30
C LYS A 2 -20.14 8.13 9.82
N ASP A 3 -19.66 8.32 11.05
CA ASP A 3 -18.73 7.40 11.72
C ASP A 3 -19.40 6.10 12.19
N TYR A 4 -20.74 6.10 12.23
CA TYR A 4 -21.57 4.96 12.57
C TYR A 4 -22.93 5.01 11.87
N TYR A 5 -23.59 3.86 11.80
CA TYR A 5 -24.96 3.71 11.32
C TYR A 5 -25.86 3.25 12.48
N THR A 6 -27.00 3.90 12.65
CA THR A 6 -28.07 3.36 13.50
C THR A 6 -28.77 2.24 12.75
N LEU A 7 -28.68 1.02 13.27
CA LEU A 7 -29.34 -0.17 12.72
C LEU A 7 -30.78 -0.28 13.20
N LEU A 8 -31.01 0.02 14.48
CA LEU A 8 -32.31 -0.04 15.13
C LEU A 8 -32.41 1.07 16.19
N SER A 9 -33.61 1.61 16.39
CA SER A 9 -33.90 2.60 17.43
C SER A 9 -35.28 2.36 18.02
N SER A 10 -35.44 2.49 19.33
CA SER A 10 -36.74 2.43 19.99
C SER A 10 -36.71 3.26 21.26
N ASP A 11 -37.77 4.03 21.50
CA ASP A 11 -37.87 4.85 22.72
C ASP A 11 -37.96 4.00 24.00
N THR A 12 -38.45 2.76 23.90
CA THR A 12 -38.70 1.87 25.06
C THR A 12 -38.42 0.38 24.81
N GLY A 13 -38.30 -0.06 23.55
CA GLY A 13 -38.29 -1.48 23.18
C GLY A 13 -36.90 -2.11 23.04
N ILE A 14 -35.82 -1.35 23.20
CA ILE A 14 -34.44 -1.86 23.14
C ILE A 14 -33.85 -1.77 24.54
N SER A 15 -34.05 -2.82 25.33
CA SER A 15 -33.47 -2.98 26.66
C SER A 15 -32.51 -4.16 26.66
N ILE A 16 -31.30 -3.97 26.13
CA ILE A 16 -30.26 -5.00 26.23
C ILE A 16 -29.34 -4.57 27.37
N ALA A 17 -29.32 -5.35 28.45
CA ALA A 17 -28.49 -5.05 29.62
C ALA A 17 -26.99 -5.28 29.36
N ASP A 18 -26.66 -6.01 28.29
CA ASP A 18 -25.32 -6.43 27.93
C ASP A 18 -25.20 -6.58 26.40
N ASN A 19 -24.15 -6.00 25.82
CA ASN A 19 -23.87 -6.10 24.39
C ASN A 19 -23.53 -7.54 23.93
N SER A 20 -23.24 -8.46 24.85
CA SER A 20 -22.94 -9.88 24.53
C SER A 20 -24.07 -10.61 23.80
N TYR A 21 -25.31 -10.12 23.87
CA TYR A 21 -26.47 -10.68 23.16
C TYR A 21 -26.66 -10.12 21.74
N ILE A 22 -25.83 -9.16 21.31
CA ILE A 22 -25.89 -8.58 19.98
C ILE A 22 -24.99 -9.39 19.05
N VAL A 23 -25.59 -10.12 18.12
CA VAL A 23 -24.87 -10.85 17.07
C VAL A 23 -25.03 -10.12 15.74
N GLN A 24 -23.92 -9.70 15.15
CA GLN A 24 -23.88 -9.16 13.79
C GLN A 24 -23.21 -10.17 12.87
N TYR A 25 -23.92 -10.54 11.79
CA TYR A 25 -23.35 -11.31 10.70
C TYR A 25 -22.89 -10.37 9.60
N ASN A 26 -21.59 -10.40 9.30
CA ASN A 26 -21.01 -9.64 8.20
C ASN A 26 -20.59 -10.60 7.08
N VAL A 27 -21.40 -10.65 6.02
CA VAL A 27 -21.20 -11.53 4.85
C VAL A 27 -19.99 -11.16 3.99
N VAL A 28 -19.35 -10.02 4.26
CA VAL A 28 -18.16 -9.54 3.55
C VAL A 28 -16.88 -10.08 4.19
N MET A 29 -16.95 -10.62 5.41
CA MET A 29 -15.80 -11.13 6.16
C MET A 29 -15.59 -12.62 5.96
N THR A 30 -14.34 -13.06 6.02
CA THR A 30 -14.05 -14.49 6.06
C THR A 30 -14.65 -15.12 7.31
N GLU A 31 -15.22 -16.32 7.17
CA GLU A 31 -15.81 -17.03 8.30
C GLU A 31 -14.77 -17.21 9.43
N GLY A 32 -15.17 -16.86 10.67
CA GLY A 32 -14.32 -16.94 11.86
C GLY A 32 -13.27 -15.82 11.99
N ALA A 33 -13.19 -14.88 11.04
CA ALA A 33 -12.30 -13.73 11.16
C ALA A 33 -12.82 -12.72 12.19
N GLU A 34 -11.90 -12.03 12.85
CA GLU A 34 -12.21 -10.94 13.77
C GLU A 34 -12.89 -9.78 13.01
N SER A 35 -14.04 -9.32 13.53
CA SER A 35 -14.83 -8.32 12.83
C SER A 35 -14.13 -6.97 12.78
N TYR A 36 -14.14 -6.29 11.63
CA TYR A 36 -13.71 -4.88 11.51
C TYR A 36 -14.83 -3.89 11.87
N VAL A 37 -16.03 -4.38 12.17
CA VAL A 37 -17.18 -3.60 12.64
C VAL A 37 -17.50 -3.96 14.07
N TYR A 38 -17.85 -2.95 14.86
CA TYR A 38 -18.38 -3.12 16.21
C TYR A 38 -19.81 -2.61 16.24
N THR A 39 -20.71 -3.47 16.71
CA THR A 39 -22.11 -3.13 16.93
C THR A 39 -22.41 -3.15 18.42
N SER A 40 -22.97 -2.08 18.93
CA SER A 40 -23.34 -1.96 20.35
C SER A 40 -24.60 -1.13 20.51
N LEU A 41 -25.19 -1.18 21.70
CA LEU A 41 -26.08 -0.11 22.10
C LEU A 41 -25.30 1.19 22.26
N ASN A 42 -25.91 2.28 21.86
CA ASN A 42 -25.48 3.60 22.27
C ASN A 42 -25.98 3.84 23.70
N ASP A 43 -25.05 4.10 24.62
CA ASP A 43 -25.30 4.15 26.08
C ASP A 43 -26.37 5.20 26.45
N ASP A 44 -26.62 6.19 25.58
CA ASP A 44 -27.46 7.35 25.91
C ASP A 44 -28.88 7.31 25.29
N ASP A 45 -29.20 6.37 24.37
CA ASP A 45 -30.26 6.61 23.39
C ASP A 45 -31.15 5.41 22.99
N ASN A 46 -31.00 4.22 23.61
CA ASN A 46 -31.71 2.99 23.19
C ASN A 46 -31.59 2.72 21.67
N LYS A 47 -30.40 2.97 21.10
CA LYS A 47 -30.10 2.78 19.68
C LYS A 47 -29.08 1.68 19.51
N LEU A 48 -29.35 0.73 18.62
CA LEU A 48 -28.35 -0.20 18.13
C LEU A 48 -27.54 0.50 17.03
N ILE A 49 -26.25 0.71 17.28
CA ILE A 49 -25.35 1.36 16.33
C ILE A 49 -24.29 0.39 15.85
N SER A 50 -23.78 0.63 14.64
CA SER A 50 -22.71 -0.14 14.01
C SER A 50 -21.66 0.82 13.47
N MET A 51 -20.40 0.60 13.84
CA MET A 51 -19.28 1.48 13.49
C MET A 51 -18.05 0.69 13.06
N LEU A 52 -17.16 1.32 12.29
CA LEU A 52 -15.83 0.76 12.06
C LEU A 52 -15.07 0.70 13.39
N ARG A 53 -14.49 -0.46 13.68
CA ARG A 53 -13.61 -0.62 14.84
C ARG A 53 -12.38 0.24 14.77
N TRP A 54 -11.95 0.62 13.57
CA TRP A 54 -10.89 1.62 13.41
C TRP A 54 -11.13 2.86 14.29
N ASN A 55 -12.38 3.33 14.36
CA ASN A 55 -12.77 4.55 15.09
C ASN A 55 -13.19 4.27 16.54
N ASN A 56 -13.17 3.02 17.00
CA ASN A 56 -13.65 2.68 18.33
C ASN A 56 -12.63 3.14 19.39
N GLN A 57 -13.07 4.05 20.27
CA GLN A 57 -12.24 4.60 21.35
C GLN A 57 -12.41 3.90 22.70
N LYS A 58 -13.26 2.86 22.78
CA LYS A 58 -13.68 2.18 24.01
C LYS A 58 -13.02 0.78 24.15
N GLY A 59 -11.75 0.64 23.81
CA GLY A 59 -11.02 -0.63 23.98
C GLY A 59 -11.18 -1.64 22.84
N MET A 60 -12.12 -1.43 21.92
CA MET A 60 -12.40 -2.36 20.82
C MET A 60 -11.78 -1.90 19.49
N GLY A 61 -10.84 -0.95 19.53
CA GLY A 61 -10.17 -0.44 18.33
C GLY A 61 -9.41 -1.53 17.59
N TYR A 62 -9.59 -1.63 16.26
CA TYR A 62 -8.96 -2.67 15.43
C TYR A 62 -8.73 -2.20 13.99
N GLY A 63 -7.55 -2.48 13.44
CA GLY A 63 -7.10 -2.00 12.12
C GLY A 63 -7.04 -3.05 11.01
N THR A 64 -7.50 -4.28 11.26
CA THR A 64 -7.52 -5.32 10.22
C THR A 64 -8.86 -5.39 9.52
N PHE A 65 -8.84 -5.32 8.20
CA PHE A 65 -9.96 -5.58 7.31
C PHE A 65 -9.74 -6.94 6.63
N ASN A 66 -10.37 -7.98 7.16
CA ASN A 66 -10.40 -9.31 6.55
C ASN A 66 -11.63 -9.42 5.64
N ILE A 67 -11.39 -9.56 4.33
CA ILE A 67 -12.46 -9.61 3.33
C ILE A 67 -12.51 -11.00 2.69
N GLU A 68 -13.67 -11.64 2.73
CA GLU A 68 -13.92 -12.96 2.12
C GLU A 68 -13.66 -12.93 0.62
N LYS A 69 -13.30 -14.08 0.07
CA LYS A 69 -13.12 -14.26 -1.36
C LYS A 69 -14.35 -13.77 -2.13
N ASP A 70 -14.10 -13.11 -3.27
CA ASP A 70 -15.12 -12.56 -4.17
C ASP A 70 -15.99 -11.44 -3.56
N ALA A 71 -15.78 -11.07 -2.29
CA ALA A 71 -16.42 -9.93 -1.66
C ALA A 71 -15.58 -8.65 -1.83
N THR A 72 -16.28 -7.51 -1.81
CA THR A 72 -15.68 -6.18 -1.91
C THR A 72 -16.21 -5.28 -0.81
N LEU A 73 -15.30 -4.64 -0.07
CA LEU A 73 -15.62 -3.59 0.90
C LEU A 73 -15.07 -2.25 0.42
N ASN A 74 -15.90 -1.21 0.38
CA ASN A 74 -15.45 0.15 0.13
C ASN A 74 -15.49 0.99 1.42
N ILE A 75 -14.35 1.55 1.81
CA ILE A 75 -14.21 2.51 2.90
C ILE A 75 -14.14 3.92 2.29
N GLY A 76 -15.28 4.61 2.32
CA GLY A 76 -15.43 6.00 1.86
C GLY A 76 -15.33 7.05 2.96
N VAL A 77 -14.79 6.69 4.12
CA VAL A 77 -14.53 7.61 5.24
C VAL A 77 -13.04 7.69 5.49
N SER A 78 -12.56 8.88 5.89
CA SER A 78 -11.15 9.07 6.23
C SER A 78 -10.80 8.26 7.47
N LEU A 79 -9.72 7.49 7.38
CA LEU A 79 -9.08 6.77 8.47
C LEU A 79 -7.92 7.61 9.03
N SER A 80 -8.00 7.96 10.30
CA SER A 80 -6.98 8.72 11.05
C SER A 80 -6.52 7.90 12.25
N ASP A 81 -5.37 8.25 12.82
CA ASP A 81 -4.86 7.58 14.03
C ASP A 81 -5.92 7.54 15.14
N ASN A 82 -6.13 6.35 15.69
CA ASN A 82 -6.91 6.13 16.90
C ASN A 82 -6.01 6.29 18.13
N LEU A 83 -6.32 7.31 18.94
CA LEU A 83 -5.52 7.70 20.09
C LEU A 83 -6.03 7.09 21.41
N SER A 84 -6.91 6.07 21.36
CA SER A 84 -7.40 5.42 22.57
C SER A 84 -6.25 4.75 23.34
N PRO A 85 -6.21 4.89 24.68
CA PRO A 85 -5.15 4.31 25.50
C PRO A 85 -5.22 2.77 25.60
N LEU A 86 -6.33 2.17 25.20
CA LEU A 86 -6.53 0.72 25.16
C LEU A 86 -7.16 0.35 23.82
N LEU A 87 -6.53 -0.60 23.13
CA LEU A 87 -6.97 -1.10 21.84
C LEU A 87 -7.00 -2.63 21.86
N TYR A 88 -7.77 -3.21 20.95
CA TYR A 88 -7.96 -4.64 20.90
C TYR A 88 -6.71 -5.34 20.36
N ASP A 89 -6.34 -6.46 20.98
CA ASP A 89 -5.27 -7.36 20.53
C ASP A 89 -3.93 -6.66 20.27
N GLY A 90 -3.63 -5.62 21.04
CA GLY A 90 -2.36 -4.89 20.96
C GLY A 90 -2.19 -4.07 19.67
N TRP A 91 -3.27 -3.78 18.94
CA TRP A 91 -3.22 -2.87 17.80
C TRP A 91 -2.63 -1.50 18.20
N ASP A 92 -1.84 -0.90 17.32
CA ASP A 92 -1.12 0.35 17.57
C ASP A 92 -1.98 1.62 17.37
N GLY A 93 -3.21 1.45 16.87
CA GLY A 93 -4.13 2.54 16.57
C GLY A 93 -3.88 3.22 15.23
N LYS A 94 -2.91 2.75 14.46
CA LYS A 94 -2.35 3.48 13.31
C LYS A 94 -2.18 2.63 12.07
N SER A 95 -1.91 1.34 12.22
CA SER A 95 -1.57 0.45 11.12
C SER A 95 -2.81 -0.21 10.53
N LEU A 96 -2.91 -0.18 9.21
CA LEU A 96 -3.95 -0.88 8.45
C LEU A 96 -3.44 -2.23 7.99
N THR A 97 -4.22 -3.29 8.23
CA THR A 97 -3.96 -4.62 7.65
C THR A 97 -5.11 -5.02 6.74
N LYS A 98 -4.83 -5.26 5.46
CA LYS A 98 -5.75 -5.96 4.55
C LYS A 98 -5.42 -7.44 4.54
N SER A 99 -6.41 -8.27 4.87
CA SER A 99 -6.32 -9.74 4.82
C SER A 99 -7.59 -10.34 4.16
N GLY A 100 -7.64 -11.67 4.07
CA GLY A 100 -8.65 -12.38 3.28
C GLY A 100 -8.46 -12.20 1.77
N ASN A 101 -9.12 -13.03 0.97
CA ASN A 101 -8.89 -13.08 -0.48
C ASN A 101 -9.76 -12.11 -1.30
N GLY A 102 -10.65 -11.36 -0.64
CA GLY A 102 -11.48 -10.35 -1.28
C GLY A 102 -10.76 -9.02 -1.53
N THR A 103 -11.56 -8.01 -1.88
CA THR A 103 -11.11 -6.67 -2.25
C THR A 103 -11.47 -5.64 -1.18
N LEU A 104 -10.50 -4.83 -0.77
CA LEU A 104 -10.73 -3.60 0.00
C LEU A 104 -10.48 -2.40 -0.90
N ILE A 105 -11.41 -1.45 -0.91
CA ILE A 105 -11.27 -0.18 -1.63
C ILE A 105 -11.16 0.94 -0.60
N LEU A 106 -10.11 1.76 -0.70
CA LEU A 106 -9.96 3.00 0.06
C LEU A 106 -10.32 4.18 -0.84
N SER A 107 -11.51 4.75 -0.65
CA SER A 107 -12.04 5.84 -1.49
C SER A 107 -12.04 7.21 -0.81
N ALA A 108 -11.40 7.32 0.35
CA ALA A 108 -11.15 8.58 1.02
C ALA A 108 -9.64 8.86 1.11
N THR A 109 -9.27 10.14 1.16
CA THR A 109 -7.96 10.57 1.62
C THR A 109 -7.83 10.26 3.10
N ASN A 110 -6.82 9.50 3.47
CA ASN A 110 -6.59 9.04 4.83
C ASN A 110 -5.45 9.82 5.50
N ASN A 111 -5.33 9.74 6.82
CA ASN A 111 -4.30 10.46 7.60
C ASN A 111 -3.61 9.59 8.66
N TYR A 112 -3.86 8.27 8.65
CA TYR A 112 -3.16 7.37 9.56
C TYR A 112 -1.65 7.36 9.30
N THR A 113 -0.87 7.18 10.36
CA THR A 113 0.60 7.33 10.35
C THR A 113 1.35 6.01 10.50
N GLY A 114 0.63 4.90 10.67
CA GLY A 114 1.21 3.57 10.83
C GLY A 114 1.56 2.90 9.51
N ASN A 115 1.69 1.58 9.55
CA ASN A 115 1.98 0.79 8.35
C ASN A 115 0.71 0.50 7.56
N THR A 116 0.87 0.23 6.27
CA THR A 116 -0.15 -0.45 5.48
C THR A 116 0.38 -1.82 5.09
N GLU A 117 -0.26 -2.88 5.55
CA GLU A 117 0.11 -4.26 5.23
C GLU A 117 -1.00 -4.93 4.42
N VAL A 118 -0.69 -5.34 3.19
CA VAL A 118 -1.57 -6.19 2.38
C VAL A 118 -1.04 -7.61 2.46
N LYS A 119 -1.68 -8.42 3.32
CA LYS A 119 -1.33 -9.83 3.55
C LYS A 119 -1.85 -10.74 2.44
N SER A 120 -3.02 -10.44 1.90
CA SER A 120 -3.69 -11.23 0.87
C SER A 120 -4.81 -10.45 0.17
N GLY A 121 -5.23 -10.95 -0.99
CA GLY A 121 -6.28 -10.35 -1.79
C GLY A 121 -5.84 -9.02 -2.40
N VAL A 122 -6.81 -8.15 -2.68
CA VAL A 122 -6.58 -6.89 -3.40
C VAL A 122 -6.90 -5.68 -2.53
N LEU A 123 -6.00 -4.70 -2.50
CA LEU A 123 -6.25 -3.35 -2.04
C LEU A 123 -6.33 -2.43 -3.26
N ILE A 124 -7.45 -1.72 -3.44
CA ILE A 124 -7.63 -0.75 -4.54
C ILE A 124 -7.73 0.66 -3.94
N LEU A 125 -7.02 1.60 -4.55
CA LEU A 125 -7.08 3.02 -4.18
C LEU A 125 -8.07 3.76 -5.08
N ALA A 126 -8.89 4.62 -4.49
CA ALA A 126 -9.88 5.42 -5.22
C ALA A 126 -9.84 6.90 -4.84
N ALA A 127 -8.73 7.35 -4.24
CA ALA A 127 -8.50 8.73 -3.83
C ALA A 127 -6.99 9.05 -3.75
N PRO A 128 -6.58 10.32 -3.92
CA PRO A 128 -5.23 10.75 -3.59
C PRO A 128 -4.98 10.59 -2.09
N ASP A 129 -3.75 10.23 -1.70
CA ASP A 129 -3.35 10.02 -0.30
C ASP A 129 -4.27 9.01 0.44
N ALA A 130 -4.82 8.04 -0.29
CA ALA A 130 -5.61 6.94 0.27
C ALA A 130 -4.77 6.03 1.19
N LEU A 131 -3.45 6.01 1.05
CA LEU A 131 -2.55 5.31 1.99
C LEU A 131 -2.14 6.17 3.19
N GLY A 132 -2.70 7.38 3.33
CA GLY A 132 -2.37 8.31 4.41
C GLY A 132 -0.89 8.67 4.47
N ARG A 133 -0.32 8.64 5.68
CA ARG A 133 1.11 8.88 5.93
C ARG A 133 1.82 7.57 6.26
N THR A 134 1.55 6.55 5.44
CA THR A 134 2.09 5.19 5.62
C THR A 134 3.61 5.20 5.79
N GLU A 135 4.08 4.64 6.92
CA GLU A 135 5.50 4.51 7.20
C GLU A 135 6.14 3.41 6.35
N TYR A 136 5.54 2.23 6.36
CA TYR A 136 5.92 1.11 5.49
C TYR A 136 4.69 0.55 4.78
N LEU A 137 4.79 0.42 3.45
CA LEU A 137 3.86 -0.37 2.65
C LEU A 137 4.44 -1.77 2.48
N TYR A 138 3.75 -2.76 3.04
CA TYR A 138 4.10 -4.17 2.93
C TYR A 138 3.15 -4.90 1.99
N LEU A 139 3.69 -5.57 0.97
CA LEU A 139 2.91 -6.48 0.13
C LEU A 139 3.43 -7.92 0.28
N SER A 140 2.60 -8.79 0.84
CA SER A 140 2.91 -10.21 0.99
C SER A 140 2.72 -10.98 -0.31
N ARG A 141 3.31 -12.17 -0.40
CA ARG A 141 3.12 -13.06 -1.57
C ARG A 141 1.63 -13.31 -1.83
N GLY A 142 1.18 -13.09 -3.07
CA GLY A 142 -0.21 -13.24 -3.48
C GLY A 142 -1.12 -12.04 -3.14
N ALA A 143 -0.56 -10.97 -2.55
CA ALA A 143 -1.27 -9.71 -2.37
C ALA A 143 -1.08 -8.79 -3.57
N GLU A 144 -2.10 -7.98 -3.84
CA GLU A 144 -2.08 -6.94 -4.87
C GLU A 144 -2.48 -5.58 -4.27
N LEU A 145 -1.72 -4.54 -4.62
CA LEU A 145 -2.14 -3.15 -4.50
C LEU A 145 -2.33 -2.57 -5.89
N ASP A 146 -3.54 -2.12 -6.21
CA ASP A 146 -3.86 -1.34 -7.40
C ASP A 146 -4.07 0.13 -7.04
N MET A 147 -3.18 0.99 -7.55
CA MET A 147 -3.26 2.43 -7.33
C MET A 147 -4.33 3.12 -8.16
N ASN A 148 -4.82 2.47 -9.22
CA ASN A 148 -5.96 2.89 -10.04
C ASN A 148 -5.88 4.38 -10.46
N GLY A 149 -4.69 4.82 -10.88
CA GLY A 149 -4.44 6.17 -11.35
C GLY A 149 -4.23 7.25 -10.27
N TYR A 150 -4.37 6.92 -8.98
CA TYR A 150 -4.30 7.91 -7.91
C TYR A 150 -2.88 8.12 -7.35
N PRO A 151 -2.48 9.37 -7.05
CA PRO A 151 -1.17 9.66 -6.47
C PRO A 151 -1.11 9.29 -4.99
N GLN A 152 0.02 8.72 -4.56
CA GLN A 152 0.28 8.33 -3.18
C GLN A 152 1.69 8.72 -2.75
N THR A 153 1.85 9.03 -1.46
CA THR A 153 3.15 9.21 -0.82
C THR A 153 3.28 8.27 0.35
N ILE A 154 4.35 7.48 0.39
CA ILE A 154 4.71 6.60 1.50
C ILE A 154 6.17 6.82 1.88
N SER A 155 6.56 6.35 3.07
CA SER A 155 7.97 6.40 3.46
C SER A 155 8.78 5.28 2.80
N LYS A 156 8.48 4.00 3.08
CA LYS A 156 9.22 2.85 2.51
C LYS A 156 8.32 1.81 1.85
N LEU A 157 8.82 1.18 0.80
CA LEU A 157 8.19 0.06 0.11
C LEU A 157 8.88 -1.27 0.46
N LEU A 158 8.13 -2.29 0.87
CA LEU A 158 8.65 -3.63 1.11
C LEU A 158 7.70 -4.66 0.49
N THR A 159 8.12 -5.29 -0.61
CA THR A 159 7.27 -6.26 -1.34
C THR A 159 7.94 -7.62 -1.38
N ALA A 160 7.17 -8.68 -1.13
CA ALA A 160 7.63 -10.05 -1.24
C ALA A 160 7.50 -10.56 -2.68
N ALA A 161 8.33 -11.53 -3.05
CA ALA A 161 8.21 -12.22 -4.33
C ALA A 161 6.81 -12.82 -4.52
N GLY A 162 6.21 -12.57 -5.69
CA GLY A 162 4.84 -12.99 -6.01
C GLY A 162 3.73 -12.07 -5.48
N SER A 163 4.08 -10.90 -4.94
CA SER A 163 3.13 -9.79 -4.77
C SER A 163 3.08 -8.91 -6.02
N VAL A 164 2.04 -8.09 -6.15
CA VAL A 164 1.88 -7.13 -7.26
C VAL A 164 1.62 -5.72 -6.74
N LEU A 165 2.43 -4.76 -7.18
CA LEU A 165 2.16 -3.33 -7.08
C LEU A 165 1.79 -2.83 -8.49
N ASN A 166 0.49 -2.64 -8.75
CA ASN A 166 0.02 -2.06 -10.00
C ASN A 166 -0.09 -0.54 -9.85
N ILE A 167 0.80 0.20 -10.53
CA ILE A 167 0.81 1.66 -10.52
C ILE A 167 -0.39 2.21 -11.31
N HIS A 168 -0.81 1.52 -12.36
CA HIS A 168 -2.04 1.80 -13.13
C HIS A 168 -2.23 3.29 -13.47
N GLY A 169 -1.18 3.94 -13.98
CA GLY A 169 -1.19 5.36 -14.37
C GLY A 169 -1.02 6.34 -13.21
N GLY A 170 -0.94 5.84 -11.97
CA GLY A 170 -0.72 6.61 -10.76
C GLY A 170 0.71 7.11 -10.58
N SER A 171 0.93 7.82 -9.48
CA SER A 171 2.25 8.32 -9.08
C SER A 171 2.53 7.91 -7.64
N LEU A 172 3.49 7.01 -7.44
CA LEU A 172 3.95 6.62 -6.10
C LEU A 172 5.23 7.37 -5.75
N ILE A 173 5.23 8.05 -4.62
CA ILE A 173 6.42 8.69 -4.04
C ILE A 173 6.91 7.85 -2.85
N LEU A 174 8.18 7.46 -2.89
CA LEU A 174 8.90 6.81 -1.79
C LEU A 174 9.87 7.81 -1.17
N ASN A 175 9.63 8.20 0.09
CA ASN A 175 10.53 9.14 0.76
C ASN A 175 11.88 8.52 1.17
N ASN A 176 11.91 7.21 1.42
CA ASN A 176 13.06 6.51 2.00
C ASN A 176 13.39 5.17 1.30
N GLY A 177 12.95 4.98 0.05
CA GLY A 177 13.28 3.80 -0.76
C GLY A 177 12.60 2.53 -0.26
N GLY A 178 13.34 1.41 -0.24
CA GLY A 178 12.82 0.11 0.18
C GLY A 178 13.40 -1.09 -0.57
N GLU A 179 12.65 -2.19 -0.56
CA GLU A 179 12.97 -3.42 -1.29
C GLU A 179 11.75 -3.88 -2.08
N SER A 180 11.94 -4.07 -3.39
CA SER A 180 10.92 -4.53 -4.32
C SER A 180 11.26 -5.91 -4.89
N ALA A 181 10.87 -6.97 -4.19
CA ALA A 181 10.98 -8.34 -4.70
C ALA A 181 9.72 -8.81 -5.45
N GLY A 182 8.60 -8.10 -5.30
CA GLY A 182 7.36 -8.32 -6.06
C GLY A 182 7.41 -7.74 -7.47
N THR A 183 6.32 -7.91 -8.22
CA THR A 183 6.15 -7.31 -9.54
C THR A 183 5.59 -5.90 -9.42
N ILE A 184 6.24 -4.93 -10.05
CA ILE A 184 5.70 -3.61 -10.36
C ILE A 184 5.05 -3.71 -11.74
N ALA A 185 3.80 -3.28 -11.86
CA ALA A 185 2.98 -3.40 -13.07
C ALA A 185 2.34 -2.08 -13.48
N GLY A 186 1.83 -2.05 -14.72
CA GLY A 186 1.14 -0.90 -15.31
C GLY A 186 2.09 0.15 -15.89
N ASP A 187 1.55 1.35 -16.02
CA ASP A 187 2.22 2.60 -16.40
C ASP A 187 2.15 3.60 -15.22
N GLY A 188 2.57 4.85 -15.43
CA GLY A 188 2.65 5.87 -14.38
C GLY A 188 4.07 6.12 -13.88
N SER A 189 4.24 6.57 -12.64
CA SER A 189 5.56 6.92 -12.10
C SER A 189 5.84 6.35 -10.72
N LEU A 190 7.08 5.89 -10.52
CA LEU A 190 7.65 5.55 -9.23
C LEU A 190 8.81 6.51 -8.93
N ASN A 191 8.60 7.40 -7.96
CA ASN A 191 9.51 8.49 -7.61
C ASN A 191 10.22 8.17 -6.31
N ILE A 192 11.54 8.04 -6.35
CA ILE A 192 12.38 7.73 -5.19
C ILE A 192 13.00 9.05 -4.74
N ASN A 193 12.46 9.64 -3.66
CA ASN A 193 12.89 10.93 -3.14
C ASN A 193 14.14 10.83 -2.24
N GLY A 194 14.33 9.69 -1.60
CA GLY A 194 15.44 9.44 -0.69
C GLY A 194 15.61 7.97 -0.40
N GLY A 195 16.71 7.62 0.26
CA GLY A 195 17.08 6.23 0.55
C GLY A 195 17.46 5.45 -0.70
N MET A 196 17.54 4.13 -0.54
CA MET A 196 17.83 3.18 -1.61
C MET A 196 16.59 2.32 -1.85
N LEU A 197 16.14 2.25 -3.10
CA LEU A 197 15.21 1.21 -3.56
C LEU A 197 16.02 0.12 -4.27
N ASP A 198 16.01 -1.08 -3.71
CA ASP A 198 16.55 -2.27 -4.38
C ASP A 198 15.41 -3.03 -5.07
N ILE A 199 15.50 -3.22 -6.38
CA ILE A 199 14.50 -3.96 -7.15
C ILE A 199 15.10 -5.28 -7.60
N THR A 200 14.54 -6.36 -7.07
CA THR A 200 14.91 -7.75 -7.38
C THR A 200 13.81 -8.48 -8.15
N GLY A 201 12.57 -7.98 -8.09
CA GLY A 201 11.42 -8.56 -8.77
C GLY A 201 11.41 -8.41 -10.29
N ASN A 202 10.64 -9.27 -10.97
CA ASN A 202 10.44 -9.21 -12.41
C ASN A 202 9.34 -8.22 -12.77
N ASN A 203 9.72 -7.17 -13.50
CA ASN A 203 8.88 -6.04 -13.89
C ASN A 203 8.82 -5.88 -15.41
N ARG A 204 9.00 -6.95 -16.20
CA ARG A 204 9.02 -6.92 -17.68
C ARG A 204 7.89 -6.11 -18.33
N ASN A 205 6.72 -6.05 -17.69
CA ASN A 205 5.53 -5.36 -18.19
C ASN A 205 5.32 -3.96 -17.62
N PHE A 206 6.19 -3.48 -16.73
CA PHE A 206 6.16 -2.09 -16.30
C PHE A 206 6.63 -1.20 -17.44
N SER A 207 5.82 -0.20 -17.78
CA SER A 207 6.03 0.71 -18.92
C SER A 207 6.00 2.19 -18.52
N GLY A 208 6.07 2.45 -17.21
CA GLY A 208 6.08 3.79 -16.64
C GLY A 208 7.45 4.45 -16.61
N VAL A 209 7.68 5.24 -15.56
CA VAL A 209 8.93 5.97 -15.32
C VAL A 209 9.42 5.71 -13.91
N PHE A 210 10.70 5.37 -13.77
CA PHE A 210 11.41 5.47 -12.49
C PHE A 210 12.10 6.83 -12.42
N THR A 211 11.75 7.63 -11.41
CA THR A 211 12.46 8.90 -11.13
C THR A 211 13.35 8.70 -9.91
N VAL A 212 14.66 8.84 -10.09
CA VAL A 212 15.64 8.77 -8.99
C VAL A 212 16.05 10.18 -8.63
N ASN A 213 15.50 10.75 -7.55
CA ASN A 213 15.80 12.12 -7.18
C ASN A 213 17.19 12.26 -6.55
N LYS A 214 17.69 13.51 -6.48
CA LYS A 214 18.99 13.82 -5.90
C LYS A 214 19.08 13.29 -4.46
N GLY A 215 20.12 12.49 -4.19
CA GLY A 215 20.34 11.83 -2.91
C GLY A 215 19.68 10.45 -2.76
N ALA A 216 18.80 10.07 -3.69
CA ALA A 216 18.21 8.74 -3.76
C ALA A 216 19.05 7.78 -4.60
N HIS A 217 18.81 6.48 -4.38
CA HIS A 217 19.49 5.40 -5.08
C HIS A 217 18.47 4.39 -5.61
N LEU A 218 18.59 4.02 -6.89
CA LEU A 218 17.91 2.87 -7.46
C LEU A 218 18.95 1.79 -7.77
N ALA A 219 18.75 0.58 -7.27
CA ALA A 219 19.59 -0.57 -7.59
C ALA A 219 18.76 -1.64 -8.30
N VAL A 220 19.35 -2.19 -9.36
CA VAL A 220 18.78 -3.24 -10.21
C VAL A 220 19.88 -4.19 -10.63
N SER A 221 19.54 -5.44 -10.91
CA SER A 221 20.54 -6.47 -11.28
C SER A 221 20.29 -7.13 -12.64
N THR A 222 19.10 -6.93 -13.21
CA THR A 222 18.70 -7.49 -14.51
C THR A 222 17.84 -6.50 -15.30
N ALA A 223 17.78 -6.68 -16.62
CA ALA A 223 16.89 -5.91 -17.49
C ALA A 223 15.42 -5.96 -17.04
N ASP A 224 15.00 -7.13 -16.55
CA ASP A 224 13.63 -7.37 -16.12
C ASP A 224 13.23 -6.53 -14.92
N ASN A 225 14.18 -6.05 -14.10
CA ASN A 225 13.86 -5.19 -12.97
C ASN A 225 13.37 -3.80 -13.43
N LEU A 226 13.82 -3.33 -14.59
CA LEU A 226 13.40 -2.04 -15.16
C LEU A 226 12.20 -2.18 -16.11
N GLY A 227 11.94 -3.39 -16.62
CA GLY A 227 10.91 -3.60 -17.63
C GLY A 227 11.18 -2.78 -18.89
N THR A 228 10.16 -2.10 -19.39
CA THR A 228 10.25 -1.18 -20.53
C THR A 228 10.28 0.29 -20.12
N ALA A 229 10.34 0.56 -18.81
CA ALA A 229 10.24 1.89 -18.26
C ALA A 229 11.38 2.83 -18.68
N PHE A 230 11.09 4.12 -18.65
CA PHE A 230 12.11 5.17 -18.66
C PHE A 230 12.75 5.28 -17.26
N VAL A 231 13.99 5.77 -17.21
CA VAL A 231 14.65 6.13 -15.96
C VAL A 231 15.15 7.56 -16.02
N ASP A 232 14.52 8.43 -15.25
CA ASP A 232 14.96 9.81 -15.05
C ASP A 232 15.85 9.87 -13.81
N ASN A 233 17.17 9.87 -14.03
CA ASN A 233 18.16 9.76 -12.98
C ASN A 233 18.76 11.12 -12.62
N TYR A 234 18.46 11.60 -11.43
CA TYR A 234 19.05 12.78 -10.79
C TYR A 234 19.84 12.43 -9.50
N GLY A 235 19.81 11.16 -9.11
CA GLY A 235 20.53 10.59 -7.96
C GLY A 235 21.59 9.59 -8.42
N THR A 236 21.48 8.35 -7.94
CA THR A 236 22.36 7.25 -8.33
C THR A 236 21.56 6.07 -8.87
N LEU A 237 21.86 5.62 -10.08
CA LEU A 237 21.39 4.35 -10.64
C LEU A 237 22.53 3.32 -10.57
N THR A 238 22.37 2.24 -9.82
CA THR A 238 23.30 1.11 -9.81
C THR A 238 22.77 -0.03 -10.67
N LEU A 239 23.56 -0.44 -11.67
CA LEU A 239 23.32 -1.59 -12.53
C LEU A 239 24.25 -2.73 -12.11
N ASN A 240 23.76 -3.67 -11.30
CA ASN A 240 24.54 -4.79 -10.76
C ASN A 240 24.42 -6.05 -11.62
N SER A 241 24.97 -6.01 -12.83
CA SER A 241 24.87 -7.14 -13.77
C SER A 241 25.90 -8.22 -13.49
N THR A 242 25.46 -9.46 -13.29
CA THR A 242 26.34 -10.66 -13.21
C THR A 242 26.50 -11.36 -14.55
N SER A 243 25.65 -11.05 -15.54
CA SER A 243 25.68 -11.58 -16.91
C SER A 243 25.64 -10.45 -17.95
N ALA A 244 25.75 -10.77 -19.24
CA ALA A 244 25.67 -9.74 -20.27
C ALA A 244 24.26 -9.11 -20.29
N TRP A 245 24.20 -7.78 -20.19
CA TRP A 245 22.95 -7.02 -20.18
C TRP A 245 22.96 -6.01 -21.34
N GLN A 246 22.00 -6.16 -22.26
CA GLN A 246 21.64 -5.14 -23.23
C GLN A 246 20.70 -4.12 -22.56
N LEU A 247 21.21 -2.95 -22.23
CA LEU A 247 20.40 -1.90 -21.60
C LEU A 247 19.57 -1.21 -22.69
N THR A 248 18.28 -1.56 -22.77
CA THR A 248 17.34 -1.00 -23.76
C THR A 248 16.48 0.15 -23.21
N ASN A 249 16.41 0.31 -21.89
CA ASN A 249 15.66 1.38 -21.24
C ASN A 249 16.23 2.75 -21.57
N ASN A 250 15.37 3.74 -21.81
CA ASN A 250 15.81 5.13 -21.99
C ASN A 250 16.23 5.69 -20.63
N ILE A 251 17.50 6.07 -20.50
CA ILE A 251 18.06 6.63 -19.26
C ILE A 251 18.43 8.09 -19.50
N SER A 252 17.92 8.99 -18.66
CA SER A 252 18.12 10.44 -18.77
C SER A 252 18.57 11.06 -17.44
N GLY A 253 18.88 12.36 -17.45
CA GLY A 253 19.17 13.14 -16.25
C GLY A 253 20.67 13.28 -15.92
N TYR A 254 20.97 14.08 -14.90
CA TYR A 254 22.34 14.45 -14.51
C TYR A 254 22.91 13.60 -13.36
N GLY A 255 22.17 12.59 -12.89
CA GLY A 255 22.59 11.66 -11.85
C GLY A 255 23.67 10.69 -12.31
N ASN A 256 24.31 10.04 -11.35
CA ASN A 256 25.39 9.08 -11.59
C ASN A 256 24.83 7.72 -11.99
N VAL A 257 25.51 7.03 -12.91
CA VAL A 257 25.26 5.62 -13.23
C VAL A 257 26.46 4.81 -12.81
N ARG A 258 26.23 3.78 -11.99
CA ARG A 258 27.28 2.90 -11.47
C ARG A 258 27.11 1.49 -11.99
N LYS A 259 28.12 0.93 -12.65
CA LYS A 259 28.11 -0.46 -13.12
C LYS A 259 28.87 -1.34 -12.12
N THR A 260 28.15 -2.26 -11.47
CA THR A 260 28.76 -3.27 -10.60
C THR A 260 28.50 -4.68 -11.13
N GLY A 261 29.19 -5.67 -10.56
CA GLY A 261 29.09 -7.06 -10.99
C GLY A 261 29.92 -7.37 -12.25
N ALA A 262 30.19 -8.66 -12.49
CA ALA A 262 31.14 -9.12 -13.50
C ALA A 262 30.59 -9.11 -14.95
N GLY A 263 29.29 -8.95 -15.14
CA GLY A 263 28.65 -9.00 -16.46
C GLY A 263 28.94 -7.76 -17.30
N ALA A 264 29.08 -7.92 -18.62
CA ALA A 264 29.20 -6.78 -19.54
C ALA A 264 27.87 -6.01 -19.63
N LEU A 265 27.95 -4.68 -19.65
CA LEU A 265 26.81 -3.80 -19.93
C LEU A 265 26.97 -3.24 -21.34
N ASN A 266 26.02 -3.54 -22.21
CA ASN A 266 25.98 -3.06 -23.57
C ASN A 266 24.95 -1.93 -23.67
N ILE A 267 25.39 -0.79 -24.18
CA ILE A 267 24.65 0.47 -24.14
C ILE A 267 24.49 0.98 -25.57
N SER A 268 23.32 1.52 -25.89
CA SER A 268 23.02 2.15 -27.19
C SER A 268 22.55 3.61 -27.01
N ASP A 269 22.08 4.25 -28.07
CA ASP A 269 21.72 5.68 -28.09
C ASP A 269 20.54 6.07 -27.16
N ASN A 270 19.90 5.09 -26.53
CA ASN A 270 18.88 5.25 -25.48
C ASN A 270 19.46 5.78 -24.15
N ALA A 271 20.76 5.63 -23.94
CA ALA A 271 21.47 6.10 -22.77
C ALA A 271 21.96 7.55 -22.95
N LYS A 272 21.24 8.50 -22.36
CA LYS A 272 21.48 9.95 -22.50
C LYS A 272 21.69 10.66 -21.16
N TRP A 273 22.14 9.96 -20.12
CA TRP A 273 22.50 10.60 -18.85
C TRP A 273 23.76 11.45 -19.01
N THR A 274 23.90 12.48 -18.17
CA THR A 274 25.04 13.42 -18.22
C THR A 274 25.87 13.44 -16.94
N GLY A 275 25.52 12.62 -15.94
CA GLY A 275 26.30 12.47 -14.71
C GLY A 275 27.53 11.57 -14.86
N MET A 276 28.20 11.30 -13.75
CA MET A 276 29.41 10.46 -13.74
C MET A 276 29.07 8.99 -14.02
N THR A 277 30.06 8.27 -14.56
CA THR A 277 29.99 6.83 -14.79
C THR A 277 31.15 6.16 -14.06
N ASP A 278 30.82 5.28 -13.10
CA ASP A 278 31.78 4.54 -12.27
C ASP A 278 31.56 3.02 -12.34
#